data_AF-A0A0D8XGR7-F1
#
_entry.id   AF-A0A0D8XGR7-F1
#
_cell.length_a   1.000
_cell.length_b   1.000
_cell.length_c   1.000
_cell.angle_alpha   90.00
_cell.angle_beta   90.00
_cell.angle_gamma   90.00
#
_symmetry.space_group_name_H-M   'P 1'
#
loop_
_entity.id
_entity.type
_entity.pdbx_description
1 polymer ?
#
loop_
_entity_poly.entity_id
_entity_poly.type
_entity_poly.pdbx_seq_one_letter_code
_entity_poly.pdbx_strand_id
1 'polypeptide(L)'
;MTQQIGFFQVPNKFTDAEWDRVVAVFITGQLWQFKPFKRWHSNPVEIFAKIPAFHVHYDDLNVDTNVAKWSVTRLPVSRTKRHMDKARFRVFWEVLDRWIPANRPYLRW
;
A
#
# COMPACT_ATOMS: atom_id res chain seq x y z
N MET A 1 -9.83 20.66 -6.85
CA MET A 1 -10.46 19.32 -6.79
C MET A 1 -10.00 18.67 -5.52
N THR A 2 -10.91 18.40 -4.59
CA THR A 2 -10.59 17.70 -3.34
C THR A 2 -10.59 16.19 -3.64
N GLN A 3 -9.45 15.53 -3.48
CA GLN A 3 -9.34 14.09 -3.65
C GLN A 3 -9.93 13.39 -2.43
N GLN A 4 -10.75 12.35 -2.63
CA GLN A 4 -11.33 11.57 -1.54
C GLN A 4 -10.82 10.13 -1.61
N ILE A 5 -9.83 9.80 -0.78
CA ILE A 5 -9.32 8.44 -0.62
C ILE A 5 -9.95 7.81 0.62
N GLY A 6 -10.63 6.68 0.45
CA GLY A 6 -11.14 5.86 1.56
C GLY A 6 -10.08 4.88 2.07
N PHE A 7 -10.02 4.69 3.38
CA PHE A 7 -9.15 3.70 4.02
C PHE A 7 -9.99 2.52 4.53
N PHE A 8 -9.62 1.31 4.13
CA PHE A 8 -10.34 0.09 4.49
C PHE A 8 -9.37 -0.94 5.06
N GLN A 9 -9.68 -1.47 6.24
CA GLN A 9 -8.83 -2.46 6.91
C GLN A 9 -9.12 -3.90 6.45
N VAL A 10 -10.38 -4.19 6.08
CA VAL A 10 -10.83 -5.56 5.77
C VAL A 10 -11.69 -5.55 4.51
N PRO A 11 -11.12 -5.87 3.33
CA PRO A 11 -11.84 -5.83 2.05
C PRO A 11 -12.69 -7.10 1.77
N ASN A 12 -13.09 -7.85 2.80
CA ASN A 12 -13.77 -9.16 2.65
C ASN A 12 -15.08 -9.12 1.85
N LYS A 13 -15.71 -7.94 1.75
CA LYS A 13 -17.01 -7.73 1.11
C LYS A 13 -16.93 -6.88 -0.15
N PHE A 14 -15.72 -6.57 -0.61
CA PHE A 14 -15.55 -5.74 -1.80
C PHE A 14 -16.11 -6.46 -3.02
N THR A 15 -16.99 -5.76 -3.72
CA THR A 15 -17.40 -6.08 -5.08
C THR A 15 -16.22 -5.90 -6.04
N ASP A 16 -16.31 -6.46 -7.25
CA ASP A 16 -15.27 -6.31 -8.26
C ASP A 16 -15.02 -4.83 -8.61
N ALA A 17 -16.08 -4.02 -8.65
CA ALA A 17 -16.00 -2.58 -8.88
C ALA A 17 -15.29 -1.82 -7.75
N GLU A 18 -15.42 -2.26 -6.49
CA GLU A 18 -14.67 -1.69 -5.37
C GLU A 18 -13.19 -2.10 -5.42
N TRP A 19 -12.91 -3.35 -5.78
CA TRP A 19 -11.54 -3.82 -5.98
C TRP A 19 -10.81 -3.08 -7.10
N ASP A 20 -11.51 -2.74 -8.19
CA ASP A 20 -10.93 -1.97 -9.30
C ASP A 20 -10.53 -0.55 -8.88
N ARG A 21 -11.13 -0.02 -7.80
CA ARG A 21 -10.79 1.28 -7.21
C ARG A 21 -9.66 1.23 -6.19
N VAL A 22 -9.13 0.05 -5.86
CA VAL A 22 -8.00 -0.07 -4.94
C VAL A 22 -6.72 0.38 -5.66
N VAL A 23 -6.07 1.40 -5.08
CA VAL A 23 -4.87 2.02 -5.65
C VAL A 23 -3.60 1.77 -4.84
N ALA A 24 -3.72 1.22 -3.63
CA ALA A 24 -2.60 0.88 -2.77
C ALA A 24 -3.00 -0.10 -1.66
N VAL A 25 -2.01 -0.80 -1.11
CA VAL A 25 -2.14 -1.60 0.11
C VAL A 25 -1.05 -1.26 1.12
N PHE A 26 -1.42 -1.07 2.38
CA PHE A 26 -0.47 -0.97 3.48
C PHE A 26 -0.29 -2.34 4.13
N ILE A 27 0.96 -2.75 4.37
CA ILE A 27 1.28 -4.09 4.87
C ILE A 27 2.11 -4.06 6.15
N THR A 28 1.94 -5.10 6.98
CA THR A 28 2.69 -5.26 8.24
C THR A 28 3.80 -6.31 8.16
N GLY A 29 3.75 -7.22 7.17
CA GLY A 29 4.66 -8.36 7.04
C GLY A 29 4.03 -9.71 7.38
N GLN A 30 2.83 -9.71 7.98
CA GLN A 30 2.18 -10.94 8.42
C GLN A 30 1.31 -11.53 7.31
N LEU A 31 1.60 -12.77 6.91
CA LEU A 31 0.89 -13.46 5.80
C LEU A 31 -0.64 -13.53 5.98
N TRP A 32 -1.13 -13.65 7.22
CA TRP A 32 -2.57 -13.73 7.48
C TRP A 32 -3.32 -12.46 7.07
N GLN A 33 -2.63 -11.32 6.97
CA GLN A 33 -3.20 -10.04 6.52
C GLN A 33 -3.84 -10.17 5.14
N PHE A 34 -3.37 -11.10 4.30
CA PHE A 34 -3.81 -11.25 2.92
C PHE A 34 -4.96 -12.25 2.74
N LYS A 35 -5.41 -12.95 3.78
CA LYS A 35 -6.59 -13.84 3.73
C LYS A 35 -7.87 -13.17 3.16
N PRO A 36 -8.14 -11.88 3.42
CA PRO A 36 -9.19 -11.09 2.76
C PRO A 36 -9.08 -10.93 1.24
N PHE A 37 -7.87 -11.01 0.67
CA PHE A 37 -7.55 -10.64 -0.71
C PHE A 37 -7.80 -11.82 -1.66
N LYS A 38 -9.03 -12.35 -1.65
CA LYS A 38 -9.42 -13.54 -2.42
C LYS A 38 -9.24 -13.36 -3.92
N ARG A 39 -9.43 -12.13 -4.44
CA ARG A 39 -9.24 -11.78 -5.86
C ARG A 39 -7.85 -12.16 -6.40
N TRP A 40 -6.84 -12.18 -5.53
CA TRP A 40 -5.46 -12.51 -5.87
C TRP A 40 -4.96 -13.69 -5.02
N HIS A 41 -5.83 -14.68 -4.81
CA HIS A 41 -5.52 -15.94 -4.13
C HIS A 41 -4.90 -15.80 -2.73
N SER A 42 -5.08 -14.65 -2.06
CA SER A 42 -4.37 -14.31 -0.83
C SER A 42 -2.83 -14.36 -0.94
N ASN A 43 -2.27 -14.30 -2.16
CA ASN A 43 -0.84 -14.40 -2.44
C ASN A 43 -0.20 -13.00 -2.47
N PRO A 44 0.71 -12.65 -1.54
CA PRO A 44 1.34 -11.33 -1.50
C PRO A 44 2.03 -10.94 -2.80
N VAL A 45 2.68 -11.89 -3.48
CA VAL A 45 3.42 -11.63 -4.72
C VAL A 45 2.47 -11.21 -5.83
N GLU A 46 1.33 -11.89 -5.97
CA GLU A 46 0.30 -11.53 -6.95
C GLU A 46 -0.36 -10.18 -6.60
N ILE A 47 -0.64 -9.93 -5.32
CA ILE A 47 -1.23 -8.66 -4.88
C ILE A 47 -0.30 -7.50 -5.24
N PHE A 48 0.99 -7.61 -4.92
CA PHE A 48 1.96 -6.53 -5.13
C PHE A 48 2.35 -6.33 -6.59
N ALA A 49 2.14 -7.34 -7.44
CA ALA A 49 2.23 -7.20 -8.88
C ALA A 49 1.05 -6.41 -9.48
N LYS A 50 -0.09 -6.32 -8.77
CA LYS A 50 -1.31 -5.69 -9.25
C LYS A 50 -1.57 -4.30 -8.67
N ILE A 51 -1.12 -4.03 -7.45
CA ILE A 51 -1.26 -2.73 -6.79
C ILE A 51 0.01 -2.37 -5.99
N PRO A 52 0.37 -1.08 -5.86
CA PRO A 52 1.47 -0.62 -5.03
C PRO A 52 1.27 -1.03 -3.56
N ALA A 53 2.33 -1.59 -2.97
CA ALA A 53 2.35 -1.97 -1.57
C ALA A 53 3.31 -1.08 -0.77
N PHE A 54 2.90 -0.69 0.43
CA PHE A 54 3.66 0.18 1.32
C PHE A 54 3.84 -0.48 2.68
N HIS A 55 5.07 -0.44 3.20
CA HIS A 55 5.37 -0.87 4.56
C HIS A 55 5.90 0.31 5.37
N VAL A 56 5.06 0.82 6.27
CA VAL A 56 5.46 1.85 7.23
C VAL A 56 6.09 1.15 8.43
N HIS A 57 7.31 1.51 8.78
CA HIS A 57 8.01 0.95 9.92
C HIS A 57 8.85 2.01 10.62
N TYR A 58 9.22 1.75 11.87
CA TYR A 58 10.18 2.62 12.53
C TYR A 58 11.60 2.35 12.03
N ASP A 59 12.39 3.40 11.87
CA ASP A 59 13.77 3.34 11.38
C ASP A 59 14.74 2.67 12.37
N ASP A 60 14.38 2.59 13.64
CA ASP A 60 15.10 1.91 14.72
C ASP A 60 14.76 0.42 14.87
N LEU A 61 13.79 -0.08 14.11
CA LEU A 61 13.38 -1.49 14.14
C LEU A 61 13.80 -2.23 12.87
N ASN A 62 14.14 -3.51 13.04
CA ASN A 62 14.41 -4.40 11.92
C ASN A 62 13.16 -4.60 11.06
N VAL A 63 13.35 -4.57 9.74
CA VAL A 63 12.30 -4.88 8.78
C VAL A 63 11.98 -6.37 8.84
N ASP A 64 10.69 -6.70 8.79
CA ASP A 64 10.23 -8.09 8.78
C ASP A 64 10.83 -8.87 7.59
N THR A 65 11.23 -10.11 7.84
CA THR A 65 11.93 -10.93 6.83
C THR A 65 11.09 -11.22 5.59
N ASN A 66 9.77 -11.24 5.70
CA ASN A 66 8.88 -11.38 4.54
C ASN A 66 8.83 -10.08 3.73
N VAL A 67 8.71 -8.94 4.41
CA VAL A 67 8.72 -7.61 3.78
C VAL A 67 10.01 -7.40 3.00
N ALA A 68 11.15 -7.84 3.51
CA ALA A 68 12.44 -7.75 2.83
C ALA A 68 12.48 -8.51 1.49
N LYS A 69 11.63 -9.54 1.32
CA LYS A 69 11.55 -10.37 0.11
C LYS A 69 10.48 -9.90 -0.88
N TRP A 70 9.57 -9.03 -0.45
CA TRP A 70 8.44 -8.59 -1.24
C TRP A 70 8.73 -7.29 -1.98
N SER A 71 8.11 -7.11 -3.15
CA SER A 71 8.18 -5.87 -3.92
C SER A 71 7.31 -4.78 -3.28
N VAL A 72 7.82 -4.16 -2.21
CA VAL A 72 7.09 -3.16 -1.42
C VAL A 72 7.92 -1.90 -1.20
N THR A 73 7.25 -0.75 -1.19
CA THR A 73 7.85 0.54 -0.86
C THR A 73 7.93 0.68 0.65
N ARG A 74 9.15 0.69 1.19
CA ARG A 74 9.41 0.88 2.62
C ARG A 74 9.40 2.36 2.97
N LEU A 75 8.62 2.74 3.97
CA LEU A 75 8.46 4.09 4.47
C LEU A 75 8.98 4.17 5.92
N PRO A 76 10.30 4.33 6.12
CA PRO A 76 10.88 4.39 7.45
C PRO A 76 10.52 5.72 8.13
N VAL A 77 9.92 5.64 9.31
CA VAL A 77 9.50 6.76 10.14
C VAL A 77 10.39 6.82 11.37
N SER A 78 10.89 8.01 11.69
CA SER A 78 11.68 8.19 12.90
C SER A 78 10.78 8.52 14.09
N ARG A 79 11.03 7.93 15.25
CA ARG A 79 10.30 8.30 16.49
C ARG A 79 10.61 9.74 16.92
N THR A 80 11.82 10.22 16.65
CA THR A 80 12.31 11.54 17.11
C THR A 80 12.37 12.56 15.98
N LYS A 81 12.73 12.17 14.75
CA LYS A 81 12.90 13.08 13.62
C LYS A 81 11.62 13.24 12.80
N ARG A 82 10.54 13.69 13.45
CA ARG A 82 9.20 13.82 12.82
C ARG A 82 9.14 14.82 11.65
N HIS A 83 10.07 15.77 11.56
CA HIS A 83 10.18 16.67 10.40
C HIS A 83 10.48 15.92 9.08
N MET A 84 11.03 14.71 9.18
CA MET A 84 11.30 13.84 8.02
C MET A 84 10.04 13.13 7.51
N ASP A 85 8.95 13.08 8.28
CA ASP A 85 7.69 12.46 7.86
C ASP A 85 7.20 13.07 6.55
N LYS A 86 7.35 14.39 6.36
CA LYS A 86 6.98 15.09 5.13
C LYS A 86 7.69 14.50 3.90
N ALA A 87 8.95 14.09 4.03
CA ALA A 87 9.67 13.43 2.95
C ALA A 87 9.14 12.02 2.69
N ARG A 88 8.74 11.27 3.73
CA ARG A 88 8.13 9.93 3.59
C ARG A 88 6.76 9.99 2.94
N PHE A 89 5.94 10.96 3.32
CA PHE A 89 4.66 11.24 2.66
C PHE A 89 4.86 11.61 1.19
N ARG A 90 5.88 12.42 0.85
CA ARG A 90 6.17 12.74 -0.55
C ARG A 90 6.47 11.48 -1.37
N VAL A 91 7.30 10.56 -0.85
CA VAL A 91 7.59 9.28 -1.55
C VAL A 91 6.32 8.47 -1.79
N PHE A 92 5.42 8.39 -0.80
CA PHE A 92 4.13 7.72 -0.96
C PHE A 92 3.31 8.34 -2.11
N TRP A 93 3.18 9.67 -2.13
CA TRP A 93 2.43 10.37 -3.18
C TRP A 93 3.08 10.23 -4.55
N GLU A 94 4.41 10.34 -4.67
CA GLU A 94 5.11 10.16 -5.95
C GLU A 94 4.86 8.77 -6.57
N VAL A 95 4.74 7.73 -5.74
CA VAL A 95 4.40 6.38 -6.21
C VAL A 95 2.95 6.33 -6.71
N LEU A 96 2.00 6.91 -5.96
CA LEU A 96 0.60 6.95 -6.36
C LEU A 96 0.37 7.79 -7.61
N ASP A 97 0.91 9.01 -7.65
CA ASP A 97 0.77 9.96 -8.75
C ASP A 97 1.31 9.39 -10.07
N ARG A 98 2.32 8.54 -10.00
CA ARG A 98 2.83 7.80 -11.16
C ARG A 98 1.94 6.60 -11.51
N TRP A 99 1.51 5.84 -10.51
CA TRP A 99 0.85 4.55 -10.74
C TRP A 99 -0.63 4.68 -11.17
N ILE A 100 -1.39 5.58 -10.54
CA ILE A 100 -2.83 5.73 -10.79
C ILE A 100 -3.15 6.11 -12.25
N PRO A 101 -2.54 7.15 -12.86
CA PRO A 101 -2.88 7.49 -14.24
C PRO A 101 -2.47 6.41 -15.24
N ALA A 102 -1.43 5.63 -14.93
CA ALA A 102 -0.98 4.52 -15.78
C ALA A 102 -1.88 3.28 -15.69
N ASN A 103 -2.43 2.97 -14.51
CA ASN A 103 -3.12 1.70 -14.24
C ASN A 103 -4.63 1.85 -14.04
N ARG A 104 -5.09 3.05 -13.70
CA ARG A 104 -6.47 3.38 -13.34
C ARG A 104 -6.87 4.77 -13.90
N PRO A 105 -6.71 5.03 -15.22
CA PRO A 105 -6.97 6.34 -15.81
C PRO A 105 -8.44 6.79 -15.72
N TYR A 106 -9.36 5.85 -15.51
CA TYR A 106 -10.79 6.10 -15.36
C TYR A 106 -11.18 6.57 -13.96
N LEU A 107 -10.29 6.44 -12.97
CA LEU A 107 -10.53 7.02 -11.66
C LEU A 107 -10.40 8.53 -11.80
N ARG A 108 -11.37 9.26 -11.23
CA ARG A 108 -11.19 10.68 -10.97
C ARG A 108 -10.50 10.74 -9.61
N TRP A 109 -9.21 11.06 -9.59
CA TRP A 109 -8.37 11.12 -8.39
C TRP A 109 -7.72 12.50 -8.31
#